data_AF-A0A497GA69-F1
#
_entry.id   AF-A0A497GA69-F1
#
_cell.length_a   1.000
_cell.length_b   1.000
_cell.length_c   1.000
_cell.angle_alpha   90.00
_cell.angle_beta   90.00
_cell.angle_gamma   90.00
#
_symmetry.space_group_name_H-M   'P 1'
#
loop_
_entity.id
_entity.type
_entity.pdbx_description
1 polymer ?
#
loop_
_entity_poly.entity_id
_entity_poly.type
_entity_poly.pdbx_seq_one_letter_code
_entity_poly.pdbx_strand_id
1 'polypeptide(L)'
;MRLTAMLVAATLAVSALAQPVYILNVREAEDWWTNKDFLTTRVLELLNESGFNVTVRVISSIEEWEELVSEGPEGVVVVNAHGELIPVPPKYGSDWRGFYRDLAMLIMYKGWIFVNPVGYGFYYVDYNYTRLPGGEWNYTRLTVGEEGLNVVGGWMGILATAWPPEQGSPTLTDLGRKVFDALGYDMPEGGISTRPFTTGYPPLWAFYALKLDNLTAYSCAAFAAGEGMLVWGGLSANNLEYQAKATAAMVLYILYPEIEMLPPKRKGPSPAQLTLIAWGAMVILGTVIVVSILLKRKGA
;
A
#
# COMPACT_ATOMS: atom_id res chain seq x y z
N MET A 1 -33.10 -19.04 28.28
CA MET A 1 -31.76 -19.59 28.02
C MET A 1 -31.26 -19.42 26.57
N ARG A 2 -32.13 -19.33 25.54
CA ARG A 2 -31.65 -19.14 24.15
C ARG A 2 -31.32 -17.69 23.75
N LEU A 3 -31.90 -16.68 24.41
CA LEU A 3 -31.53 -15.27 24.17
C LEU A 3 -30.16 -14.89 24.78
N THR A 4 -29.78 -15.52 25.89
CA THR A 4 -28.50 -15.23 26.56
C THR A 4 -27.31 -15.79 25.78
N ALA A 5 -27.50 -16.89 25.04
CA ALA A 5 -26.44 -17.46 24.18
C ALA A 5 -26.18 -16.62 22.91
N MET A 6 -27.19 -15.94 22.37
CA MET A 6 -27.01 -15.04 21.21
C MET A 6 -26.32 -13.74 21.58
N LEU A 7 -26.51 -13.22 22.81
CA LEU A 7 -25.81 -12.02 23.25
C LEU A 7 -24.33 -12.28 23.56
N VAL A 8 -23.98 -13.50 23.97
CA VAL A 8 -22.57 -13.91 24.24
C VAL A 8 -21.80 -14.21 22.94
N ALA A 9 -22.48 -14.62 21.86
CA ALA A 9 -21.85 -14.73 20.54
C ALA A 9 -21.59 -13.36 19.88
N ALA A 10 -22.36 -12.32 20.25
CA ALA A 10 -22.15 -10.95 19.78
C ALA A 10 -21.06 -10.19 20.55
N THR A 11 -20.65 -10.66 21.74
CA THR A 11 -19.56 -10.08 22.55
C THR A 11 -18.25 -10.86 22.48
N LEU A 12 -18.21 -11.96 21.73
CA LEU A 12 -17.00 -12.70 21.35
C LEU A 12 -16.54 -12.38 19.92
N ALA A 13 -17.03 -11.29 19.32
CA ALA A 13 -16.21 -10.51 18.40
C ALA A 13 -15.07 -9.91 19.22
N VAL A 14 -14.12 -10.80 19.54
CA VAL A 14 -12.84 -10.52 20.14
C VAL A 14 -12.36 -9.25 19.51
N SER A 15 -12.07 -8.28 20.36
CA SER A 15 -11.20 -7.17 20.04
C SER A 15 -9.89 -7.78 19.54
N ALA A 16 -9.87 -8.22 18.28
CA ALA A 16 -8.65 -8.30 17.51
C ALA A 16 -8.14 -6.87 17.59
N LEU A 17 -7.15 -6.66 18.45
CA LEU A 17 -6.51 -5.38 18.62
C LEU A 17 -6.17 -4.95 17.19
N ALA A 18 -6.84 -3.92 16.67
CA ALA A 18 -6.71 -3.55 15.27
C ALA A 18 -5.22 -3.37 15.00
N GLN A 19 -4.66 -4.19 14.11
CA GLN A 19 -3.22 -4.22 13.87
C GLN A 19 -2.78 -2.80 13.46
N PRO A 20 -1.94 -2.11 14.24
CA PRO A 20 -1.64 -0.71 13.98
C PRO A 20 -0.94 -0.53 12.64
N VAL A 21 -1.43 0.41 11.82
CA VAL A 21 -0.80 0.77 10.55
C VAL A 21 -0.11 2.11 10.69
N TYR A 22 1.17 2.15 10.34
CA TYR A 22 1.97 3.35 10.27
C TYR A 22 2.32 3.65 8.81
N ILE A 23 2.08 4.87 8.35
CA ILE A 23 2.61 5.34 7.06
C ILE A 23 3.82 6.22 7.37
N LEU A 24 4.99 5.81 6.89
CA LEU A 24 6.24 6.53 7.03
C LEU A 24 6.30 7.63 5.97
N ASN A 25 6.00 8.87 6.38
CA ASN A 25 6.08 10.07 5.57
C ASN A 25 6.82 11.17 6.35
N VAL A 26 8.13 10.95 6.52
CA VAL A 26 9.01 11.83 7.27
C VAL A 26 9.23 13.13 6.50
N ARG A 27 8.90 14.27 7.10
CA ARG A 27 9.04 15.58 6.44
C ARG A 27 10.50 15.91 6.12
N GLU A 28 11.42 15.49 6.98
CA GLU A 28 12.85 15.80 6.89
C GLU A 28 13.60 14.98 5.82
N ALA A 29 12.99 13.93 5.27
CA ALA A 29 13.60 13.07 4.26
C ALA A 29 12.96 13.32 2.89
N GLU A 30 13.73 13.17 1.81
CA GLU A 30 13.15 13.26 0.47
C GLU A 30 12.43 11.95 0.09
N ASP A 31 11.84 11.92 -1.11
CA ASP A 31 11.29 10.72 -1.72
C ASP A 31 12.04 10.38 -3.00
N TRP A 32 11.81 9.17 -3.52
CA TRP A 32 12.35 8.75 -4.81
C TRP A 32 11.37 7.83 -5.54
N TRP A 33 11.16 8.08 -6.84
CA TRP A 33 10.20 7.36 -7.69
C TRP A 33 8.72 7.47 -7.29
N THR A 34 8.42 8.28 -6.28
CA THR A 34 7.08 8.53 -5.76
C THR A 34 6.97 10.00 -5.36
N ASN A 35 5.77 10.41 -4.96
CA ASN A 35 5.56 11.61 -4.17
C ASN A 35 4.97 11.15 -2.84
N LYS A 36 5.74 11.24 -1.76
CA LYS A 36 5.36 10.66 -0.45
C LYS A 36 4.08 11.29 0.11
N ASP A 37 3.87 12.58 -0.13
CA ASP A 37 2.72 13.32 0.38
C ASP A 37 1.44 12.90 -0.37
N PHE A 38 1.49 12.88 -1.71
CA PHE A 38 0.40 12.37 -2.54
C PHE A 38 0.07 10.92 -2.20
N LEU A 39 1.09 10.05 -2.12
CA LEU A 39 0.89 8.63 -1.84
C LEU A 39 0.22 8.45 -0.46
N THR A 40 0.68 9.18 0.55
CA THR A 40 0.09 9.13 1.90
C THR A 40 -1.35 9.59 1.89
N THR A 41 -1.64 10.78 1.35
CA THR A 41 -3.00 11.33 1.28
C THR A 41 -3.93 10.38 0.54
N ARG A 42 -3.50 9.89 -0.63
CA ARG A 42 -4.35 9.06 -1.47
C ARG A 42 -4.60 7.68 -0.87
N VAL A 43 -3.60 7.08 -0.22
CA VAL A 43 -3.80 5.81 0.52
C VAL A 43 -4.79 6.00 1.66
N LEU A 44 -4.69 7.08 2.44
CA LEU A 44 -5.65 7.36 3.52
C LEU A 44 -7.08 7.50 3.00
N GLU A 45 -7.28 8.22 1.89
CA GLU A 45 -8.59 8.33 1.23
C GLU A 45 -9.12 6.96 0.80
N LEU A 46 -8.29 6.16 0.12
CA LEU A 46 -8.67 4.83 -0.38
C LEU A 46 -9.01 3.86 0.75
N LEU A 47 -8.27 3.90 1.86
CA LEU A 47 -8.57 3.11 3.05
C LEU A 47 -9.91 3.55 3.66
N ASN A 48 -10.19 4.84 3.75
CA ASN A 48 -11.47 5.37 4.24
C ASN A 48 -12.65 5.01 3.30
N GLU A 49 -12.45 5.04 1.98
CA GLU A 49 -13.45 4.68 0.96
C GLU A 49 -13.69 3.16 0.85
N SER A 50 -12.81 2.35 1.43
CA SER A 50 -12.86 0.88 1.34
C SER A 50 -14.05 0.30 2.12
N GLY A 51 -14.49 0.97 3.18
CA GLY A 51 -15.49 0.47 4.13
C GLY A 51 -14.93 -0.45 5.22
N PHE A 52 -13.63 -0.76 5.19
CA PHE A 52 -12.94 -1.48 6.27
C PHE A 52 -12.51 -0.54 7.38
N ASN A 53 -12.51 -1.03 8.63
CA ASN A 53 -12.05 -0.24 9.76
C ASN A 53 -10.53 -0.33 9.89
N VAL A 54 -9.82 0.68 9.38
CA VAL A 54 -8.34 0.74 9.45
C VAL A 54 -7.93 2.01 10.17
N THR A 55 -7.26 1.85 11.32
CA THR A 55 -6.65 2.97 12.03
C THR A 55 -5.22 3.15 11.53
N VAL A 56 -4.94 4.33 10.97
CA VAL A 56 -3.62 4.67 10.43
C VAL A 56 -3.02 5.83 11.22
N ARG A 57 -1.75 5.72 11.61
CA ARG A 57 -0.93 6.84 12.10
C ARG A 57 0.10 7.21 11.04
N VAL A 58 0.16 8.47 10.68
CA VAL A 58 1.24 8.98 9.82
C VAL A 58 2.43 9.34 10.72
N ILE A 59 3.59 8.74 10.45
CA ILE A 59 4.87 9.13 11.06
C ILE A 59 5.43 10.27 10.23
N SER A 60 5.39 11.47 10.80
CA SER A 60 5.58 12.73 10.07
C SER A 60 6.94 13.40 10.32
N SER A 61 7.71 12.88 11.28
CA SER A 61 9.03 13.39 11.61
C SER A 61 10.05 12.26 11.79
N ILE A 62 11.33 12.59 11.59
CA ILE A 62 12.42 11.63 11.80
C ILE A 62 12.55 11.21 13.28
N GLU A 63 12.17 12.08 14.21
CA GLU A 63 12.14 11.79 15.65
C GLU A 63 11.04 10.78 15.99
N GLU A 64 9.82 10.92 15.43
CA GLU A 64 8.74 9.93 15.60
C GLU A 64 9.11 8.57 14.99
N TRP A 65 9.86 8.57 13.88
CA TRP A 65 10.37 7.35 13.28
C TRP A 65 11.41 6.66 14.18
N GLU A 66 12.31 7.44 14.78
CA GLU A 66 13.27 6.94 15.75
C GLU A 66 12.59 6.33 16.98
N GLU A 67 11.57 7.01 17.51
CA GLU A 67 10.78 6.53 18.64
C GLU A 67 10.13 5.18 18.31
N LEU A 68 9.42 5.08 17.19
CA LEU A 68 8.75 3.84 16.79
C LEU A 68 9.73 2.65 16.63
N VAL A 69 10.89 2.89 16.00
CA VAL A 69 11.95 1.88 15.84
C VAL A 69 12.57 1.50 17.19
N SER A 70 12.66 2.44 18.14
CA SER A 70 13.24 2.19 19.46
C SER A 70 12.30 1.47 20.41
N GLU A 71 11.01 1.82 20.39
CA GLU A 71 9.96 1.15 21.15
C GLU A 71 9.73 -0.28 20.64
N GLY A 72 9.77 -0.46 19.31
CA GLY A 72 9.60 -1.77 18.68
C GLY A 72 8.30 -2.48 19.08
N PRO A 73 7.12 -1.84 19.00
CA PRO A 73 5.85 -2.48 19.32
C PRO A 73 5.63 -3.74 18.48
N GLU A 74 4.95 -4.72 19.02
CA GLU A 74 4.73 -5.99 18.33
C GLU A 74 3.61 -5.90 17.29
N GLY A 75 3.79 -6.63 16.18
CA GLY A 75 2.76 -6.90 15.19
C GLY A 75 2.29 -5.69 14.40
N VAL A 76 3.11 -4.66 14.15
CA VAL A 76 2.66 -3.47 13.42
C VAL A 76 2.86 -3.58 11.90
N VAL A 77 2.07 -2.84 11.12
CA VAL A 77 2.30 -2.64 9.69
C VAL A 77 2.97 -1.29 9.47
N VAL A 78 4.08 -1.25 8.76
CA VAL A 78 4.78 -0.01 8.40
C VAL A 78 4.85 0.11 6.89
N VAL A 79 4.28 1.18 6.34
CA VAL A 79 4.25 1.47 4.90
C VAL A 79 5.26 2.56 4.59
N ASN A 80 6.28 2.24 3.78
CA ASN A 80 7.24 3.23 3.31
C ASN A 80 6.62 4.11 2.20
N ALA A 81 6.34 5.38 2.49
CA ALA A 81 5.85 6.31 1.46
C ALA A 81 6.97 6.94 0.63
N HIS A 82 8.24 6.76 0.98
CA HIS A 82 9.39 7.39 0.33
C HIS A 82 9.91 6.65 -0.92
N GLY A 83 9.30 5.52 -1.27
CA GLY A 83 9.64 4.74 -2.46
C GLY A 83 10.97 4.01 -2.32
N GLU A 84 11.97 4.34 -3.14
CA GLU A 84 13.28 3.66 -3.07
C GLU A 84 14.13 4.10 -1.87
N LEU A 85 13.78 5.22 -1.22
CA LEU A 85 14.47 5.75 -0.06
C LEU A 85 13.94 5.16 1.25
N ILE A 86 14.85 4.99 2.22
CA ILE A 86 14.53 4.79 3.63
C ILE A 86 15.19 5.88 4.49
N PRO A 87 14.44 6.64 5.30
CA PRO A 87 15.01 7.55 6.30
C PRO A 87 15.66 6.74 7.43
N VAL A 88 16.93 7.02 7.73
CA VAL A 88 17.69 6.37 8.81
C VAL A 88 17.61 7.22 10.08
N PRO A 89 17.08 6.70 11.20
CA PRO A 89 16.95 7.48 12.43
C PRO A 89 18.27 8.10 12.93
N PRO A 90 18.26 9.34 13.45
CA PRO A 90 19.43 10.07 13.93
C PRO A 90 20.37 9.27 14.84
N LYS A 91 19.83 8.42 15.72
CA LYS A 91 20.62 7.58 16.64
C LYS A 91 21.65 6.68 15.97
N TYR A 92 21.46 6.35 14.69
CA TYR A 92 22.42 5.54 13.92
C TYR A 92 23.52 6.38 13.27
N GLY A 93 23.38 7.71 13.21
CA GLY A 93 24.35 8.60 12.57
C GLY A 93 24.65 8.18 11.14
N SER A 94 25.87 7.67 10.91
CA SER A 94 26.31 7.18 9.59
C SER A 94 26.06 5.69 9.33
N ASP A 95 25.63 4.93 10.34
CA ASP A 95 25.50 3.47 10.32
C ASP A 95 24.13 2.98 9.83
N TRP A 96 23.86 3.19 8.54
CA TRP A 96 22.63 2.70 7.91
C TRP A 96 22.53 1.15 7.90
N ARG A 97 23.67 0.44 7.92
CA ARG A 97 23.69 -1.04 7.97
C ARG A 97 23.23 -1.55 9.32
N GLY A 98 23.66 -0.91 10.41
CA GLY A 98 23.16 -1.18 11.76
C GLY A 98 21.66 -0.95 11.87
N PHE A 99 21.14 0.12 11.27
CA PHE A 99 19.70 0.35 11.19
C PHE A 99 18.97 -0.76 10.41
N TYR A 100 19.45 -1.18 9.24
CA TYR A 100 18.81 -2.25 8.46
C TYR A 100 18.82 -3.59 9.19
N ARG A 101 19.89 -3.88 9.96
CA ARG A 101 19.89 -5.03 10.87
C ARG A 101 18.74 -4.91 11.88
N ASP A 102 18.63 -3.79 12.58
CA ASP A 102 17.64 -3.61 13.63
C ASP A 102 16.21 -3.63 13.07
N LEU A 103 15.98 -3.05 11.88
CA LEU A 103 14.72 -3.16 11.15
C LEU A 103 14.39 -4.62 10.79
N ALA A 104 15.37 -5.40 10.32
CA ALA A 104 15.17 -6.82 10.06
C ALA A 104 14.82 -7.60 11.35
N MET A 105 15.43 -7.26 12.49
CA MET A 105 15.09 -7.86 13.78
C MET A 105 13.65 -7.52 14.21
N LEU A 106 13.17 -6.31 13.95
CA LEU A 106 11.77 -5.92 14.20
C LEU A 106 10.80 -6.73 13.32
N ILE A 107 11.14 -6.95 12.05
CA ILE A 107 10.35 -7.82 11.16
C ILE A 107 10.34 -9.25 11.70
N MET A 108 11.51 -9.82 11.98
CA MET A 108 11.63 -11.24 12.32
C MET A 108 11.10 -11.61 13.71
N TYR A 109 11.31 -10.76 14.71
CA TYR A 109 11.07 -11.10 16.12
C TYR A 109 10.03 -10.23 16.80
N LYS A 110 9.58 -9.16 16.15
CA LYS A 110 8.45 -8.35 16.62
C LYS A 110 7.26 -8.43 15.69
N GLY A 111 7.31 -9.29 14.67
CA GLY A 111 6.19 -9.48 13.74
C GLY A 111 5.85 -8.26 12.91
N TRP A 112 6.82 -7.36 12.67
CA TRP A 112 6.56 -6.20 11.82
C TRP A 112 6.29 -6.65 10.38
N ILE A 113 5.31 -5.99 9.77
CA ILE A 113 5.01 -6.10 8.35
C ILE A 113 5.53 -4.84 7.67
N PHE A 114 6.68 -4.93 7.01
CA PHE A 114 7.27 -3.78 6.33
C PHE A 114 6.87 -3.76 4.85
N VAL A 115 6.06 -2.78 4.46
CA VAL A 115 5.53 -2.62 3.11
C VAL A 115 6.35 -1.56 2.38
N ASN A 116 7.06 -1.96 1.32
CA ASN A 116 7.73 -1.06 0.39
C ASN A 116 7.00 -1.06 -0.97
N PRO A 117 6.10 -0.11 -1.25
CA PRO A 117 5.25 -0.20 -2.43
C PRO A 117 5.95 0.18 -3.74
N VAL A 118 6.85 1.17 -3.72
CA VAL A 118 7.36 1.79 -4.94
C VAL A 118 8.84 1.52 -5.12
N GLY A 119 9.23 1.19 -6.35
CA GLY A 119 10.62 1.08 -6.78
C GLY A 119 11.44 -0.04 -6.09
N TYR A 120 12.75 0.08 -6.23
CA TYR A 120 13.76 -0.71 -5.52
C TYR A 120 13.88 -0.17 -4.09
N GLY A 121 13.04 -0.66 -3.18
CA GLY A 121 13.14 -0.33 -1.77
C GLY A 121 14.55 -0.55 -1.21
N PHE A 122 14.96 0.30 -0.27
CA PHE A 122 16.30 0.28 0.33
C PHE A 122 17.45 0.70 -0.61
N TYR A 123 17.20 1.23 -1.81
CA TYR A 123 18.27 1.63 -2.74
C TYR A 123 18.95 2.96 -2.36
N TYR A 124 18.22 3.83 -1.64
CA TYR A 124 18.73 5.09 -1.11
C TYR A 124 18.47 5.20 0.39
N VAL A 125 19.32 5.99 1.06
CA VAL A 125 19.09 6.42 2.44
C VAL A 125 19.32 7.91 2.58
N ASP A 126 18.47 8.57 3.36
CA ASP A 126 18.80 9.83 4.03
C ASP A 126 19.21 9.50 5.46
N TYR A 127 20.38 9.99 5.87
CA TYR A 127 21.01 9.59 7.13
C TYR A 127 21.89 10.74 7.66
N ASN A 128 22.51 10.53 8.82
CA ASN A 128 23.36 11.53 9.48
C ASN A 128 22.64 12.88 9.68
N TYR A 129 21.42 12.79 10.20
CA TYR A 129 20.57 13.94 10.49
C TYR A 129 21.22 14.85 11.53
N THR A 130 21.29 16.15 11.24
CA THR A 130 21.79 17.17 12.15
C THR A 130 20.80 18.32 12.28
N ARG A 131 20.48 18.69 13.52
CA ARG A 131 19.55 19.77 13.80
C ARG A 131 20.28 21.11 13.78
N LEU A 132 19.86 22.01 12.92
CA LEU A 132 20.41 23.35 12.79
C LEU A 132 19.88 24.26 13.90
N PRO A 133 20.56 25.38 14.24
CA PRO A 133 20.12 26.32 15.26
C PRO A 133 18.70 26.89 15.07
N GLY A 134 18.18 26.90 13.82
CA GLY A 134 16.82 27.30 13.49
C GLY A 134 15.76 26.20 13.64
N GLY A 135 16.14 25.00 14.06
CA GLY A 135 15.23 23.86 14.21
C GLY A 135 15.03 23.02 12.93
N GLU A 136 15.54 23.48 11.79
CA GLU A 136 15.59 22.72 10.55
C GLU A 136 16.55 21.53 10.64
N TRP A 137 16.33 20.53 9.80
CA TRP A 137 17.18 19.34 9.71
C TRP A 137 18.02 19.39 8.43
N ASN A 138 19.30 19.08 8.57
CA ASN A 138 20.16 18.72 7.47
C ASN A 138 20.42 17.21 7.49
N TYR A 139 20.65 16.59 6.34
CA TYR A 139 20.93 15.17 6.20
C TYR A 139 21.95 14.95 5.08
N THR A 140 22.46 13.73 4.99
CA THR A 140 23.27 13.26 3.86
C THR A 140 22.44 12.25 3.07
N ARG A 141 22.41 12.38 1.74
CA ARG A 141 21.85 11.37 0.84
C ARG A 141 22.94 10.40 0.41
N LEU A 142 22.68 9.11 0.51
CA LEU A 142 23.54 8.06 -0.02
C LEU A 142 22.77 7.13 -0.97
N THR A 143 23.38 6.83 -2.11
CA THR A 143 22.97 5.71 -2.96
C THR A 143 23.67 4.45 -2.45
N VAL A 144 22.93 3.54 -1.82
CA VAL A 144 23.48 2.25 -1.35
C VAL A 144 23.38 1.18 -2.44
N GLY A 145 22.43 1.35 -3.38
CA GLY A 145 22.24 0.43 -4.49
C GLY A 145 21.65 -0.92 -4.05
N GLU A 146 22.01 -1.98 -4.77
CA GLU A 146 21.57 -3.35 -4.47
C GLU A 146 22.00 -3.81 -3.07
N GLU A 147 23.07 -3.23 -2.53
CA GLU A 147 23.57 -3.55 -1.19
C GLU A 147 22.50 -3.34 -0.12
N GLY A 148 21.61 -2.35 -0.29
CA GLY A 148 20.55 -2.08 0.69
C GLY A 148 19.62 -3.28 0.90
N LEU A 149 19.06 -3.82 -0.20
CA LEU A 149 18.24 -5.04 -0.13
C LEU A 149 19.07 -6.26 0.29
N ASN A 150 20.32 -6.38 -0.16
CA ASN A 150 21.18 -7.50 0.23
C ASN A 150 21.46 -7.51 1.75
N VAL A 151 21.65 -6.35 2.37
CA VAL A 151 21.90 -6.25 3.82
C VAL A 151 20.64 -6.60 4.60
N VAL A 152 19.51 -5.93 4.34
CA VAL A 152 18.27 -6.20 5.09
C VAL A 152 17.74 -7.61 4.81
N GLY A 153 17.77 -8.05 3.55
CA GLY A 153 17.37 -9.39 3.12
C GLY A 153 18.26 -10.47 3.72
N GLY A 154 19.59 -10.26 3.76
CA GLY A 154 20.55 -11.17 4.36
C GLY A 154 20.24 -11.46 5.83
N TRP A 155 19.87 -10.44 6.61
CA TRP A 155 19.44 -10.63 8.00
C TRP A 155 18.13 -11.41 8.10
N MET A 156 17.19 -11.21 7.17
CA MET A 156 15.91 -11.91 7.10
C MET A 156 15.98 -13.33 6.50
N GLY A 157 17.14 -13.75 5.97
CA GLY A 157 17.24 -15.00 5.19
C GLY A 157 16.54 -14.93 3.82
N ILE A 158 16.34 -13.71 3.32
CA ILE A 158 15.69 -13.39 2.05
C ILE A 158 16.76 -13.11 0.99
N LEU A 159 16.73 -13.89 -0.10
CA LEU A 159 17.61 -13.73 -1.25
C LEU A 159 16.79 -13.34 -2.48
N ALA A 160 17.02 -12.13 -2.99
CA ALA A 160 16.34 -11.63 -4.17
C ALA A 160 17.10 -10.49 -4.84
N THR A 161 16.70 -10.17 -6.06
CA THR A 161 17.04 -8.92 -6.74
C THR A 161 15.77 -8.17 -7.09
N ALA A 162 15.83 -6.84 -7.16
CA ALA A 162 14.72 -6.01 -7.62
C ALA A 162 14.93 -5.40 -9.01
N TRP A 163 15.87 -5.92 -9.79
CA TRP A 163 15.97 -5.60 -11.21
C TRP A 163 14.91 -6.34 -12.02
N PRO A 164 14.31 -5.68 -13.03
CA PRO A 164 13.34 -6.33 -13.89
C PRO A 164 14.04 -7.39 -14.76
N PRO A 165 13.41 -8.56 -14.95
CA PRO A 165 13.93 -9.55 -15.89
C PRO A 165 13.78 -9.06 -17.34
N GLU A 166 14.71 -9.43 -18.22
CA GLU A 166 14.67 -9.05 -19.63
C GLU A 166 13.42 -9.61 -20.35
N GLN A 167 12.89 -10.72 -19.86
CA GLN A 167 11.75 -11.44 -20.42
C GLN A 167 10.42 -10.69 -20.28
N GLY A 168 10.35 -9.65 -19.44
CA GLY A 168 9.17 -8.80 -19.31
C GLY A 168 8.89 -8.31 -17.90
N SER A 169 7.64 -7.91 -17.65
CA SER A 169 7.17 -7.42 -16.36
C SER A 169 6.10 -8.35 -15.79
N PRO A 170 6.00 -8.49 -14.46
CA PRO A 170 4.89 -9.19 -13.82
C PRO A 170 3.52 -8.78 -14.34
N THR A 171 2.65 -9.79 -14.50
CA THR A 171 1.25 -9.62 -14.89
C THR A 171 0.31 -10.01 -13.76
N LEU A 172 -0.90 -9.47 -13.79
CA LEU A 172 -1.91 -9.64 -12.77
C LEU A 172 -2.26 -11.12 -12.58
N THR A 173 -2.27 -11.57 -11.33
CA THR A 173 -2.68 -12.92 -10.95
C THR A 173 -4.18 -13.00 -10.71
N ASP A 174 -4.72 -14.22 -10.62
CA ASP A 174 -6.13 -14.42 -10.23
C ASP A 174 -6.45 -13.82 -8.87
N LEU A 175 -5.50 -13.90 -7.92
CA LEU A 175 -5.65 -13.28 -6.60
C LEU A 175 -5.69 -11.75 -6.73
N GLY A 176 -4.71 -11.16 -7.42
CA GLY A 176 -4.66 -9.72 -7.63
C GLY A 176 -5.94 -9.20 -8.28
N ARG A 177 -6.45 -9.89 -9.30
CA ARG A 177 -7.71 -9.56 -9.96
C ARG A 177 -8.89 -9.56 -8.99
N LYS A 178 -9.07 -10.62 -8.21
CA LYS A 178 -10.14 -10.73 -7.22
C LYS A 178 -10.09 -9.59 -6.20
N VAL A 179 -8.90 -9.31 -5.65
CA VAL A 179 -8.72 -8.27 -4.65
C VAL A 179 -9.00 -6.88 -5.24
N PHE A 180 -8.42 -6.55 -6.40
CA PHE A 180 -8.66 -5.24 -7.03
C PHE A 180 -10.12 -5.06 -7.44
N ASP A 181 -10.76 -6.09 -7.99
CA ASP A 181 -12.17 -6.05 -8.36
C ASP A 181 -13.08 -5.87 -7.13
N ALA A 182 -12.81 -6.60 -6.04
CA ALA A 182 -13.53 -6.46 -4.77
C ALA A 182 -13.39 -5.06 -4.14
N LEU A 183 -12.25 -4.41 -4.34
CA LEU A 183 -12.02 -3.03 -3.89
C LEU A 183 -12.53 -1.98 -4.89
N GLY A 184 -12.86 -2.39 -6.11
CA GLY A 184 -13.28 -1.50 -7.21
C GLY A 184 -12.10 -0.72 -7.83
N TYR A 185 -10.88 -1.21 -7.67
CA TYR A 185 -9.67 -0.57 -8.18
C TYR A 185 -9.41 -1.03 -9.61
N ASP A 186 -9.49 -0.08 -10.55
CA ASP A 186 -9.12 -0.34 -11.95
C ASP A 186 -7.60 -0.38 -12.09
N MET A 187 -7.05 -1.59 -12.14
CA MET A 187 -5.62 -1.87 -12.23
C MET A 187 -5.29 -2.57 -13.57
N PRO A 188 -4.16 -2.23 -14.21
CA PRO A 188 -3.80 -2.81 -15.50
C PRO A 188 -3.31 -4.26 -15.38
N GLU A 189 -3.41 -5.04 -16.47
CA GLU A 189 -2.91 -6.42 -16.52
C GLU A 189 -1.40 -6.56 -16.29
N GLY A 190 -0.61 -5.52 -16.53
CA GLY A 190 0.84 -5.54 -16.35
C GLY A 190 1.46 -4.18 -16.64
N GLY A 191 2.79 -4.12 -16.64
CA GLY A 191 3.55 -2.91 -17.01
C GLY A 191 3.66 -1.86 -15.89
N ILE A 192 3.21 -2.18 -14.67
CA ILE A 192 3.36 -1.30 -13.50
C ILE A 192 4.51 -1.70 -12.58
N SER A 193 5.15 -2.84 -12.84
CA SER A 193 6.14 -3.47 -11.96
C SER A 193 7.54 -3.37 -12.58
N THR A 194 8.19 -2.22 -12.40
CA THR A 194 9.54 -1.93 -12.92
C THR A 194 10.66 -2.43 -12.02
N ARG A 195 10.36 -2.71 -10.76
CA ARG A 195 11.32 -3.17 -9.75
C ARG A 195 10.80 -4.42 -9.01
N PRO A 196 10.45 -5.49 -9.72
CA PRO A 196 9.81 -6.65 -9.12
C PRO A 196 10.78 -7.42 -8.22
N PHE A 197 10.27 -8.08 -7.19
CA PHE A 197 11.04 -8.97 -6.33
C PHE A 197 11.30 -10.30 -7.03
N THR A 198 12.50 -10.51 -7.55
CA THR A 198 12.86 -11.72 -8.30
C THR A 198 13.62 -12.68 -7.40
N THR A 199 13.05 -13.86 -7.18
CA THR A 199 13.59 -14.86 -6.25
C THR A 199 13.21 -16.29 -6.67
N GLY A 200 13.87 -17.27 -6.04
CA GLY A 200 13.66 -18.71 -6.27
C GLY A 200 12.62 -19.36 -5.35
N TYR A 201 12.08 -18.64 -4.36
CA TYR A 201 11.07 -19.17 -3.45
C TYR A 201 9.74 -18.38 -3.55
N PRO A 202 8.60 -19.03 -3.29
CA PRO A 202 7.30 -18.39 -3.45
C PRO A 202 6.99 -17.42 -2.30
N PRO A 203 6.26 -16.31 -2.58
CA PRO A 203 5.67 -15.47 -1.55
C PRO A 203 4.46 -16.16 -0.91
N LEU A 204 4.00 -15.63 0.22
CA LEU A 204 2.71 -15.99 0.84
C LEU A 204 1.54 -15.70 -0.11
N TRP A 205 1.64 -14.57 -0.82
CA TRP A 205 0.69 -14.12 -1.83
C TRP A 205 1.34 -13.10 -2.75
N ALA A 206 0.80 -12.93 -3.96
CA ALA A 206 1.25 -11.92 -4.92
C ALA A 206 0.11 -11.47 -5.83
N PHE A 207 -0.03 -10.16 -6.04
CA PHE A 207 -1.00 -9.63 -7.00
C PHE A 207 -0.48 -9.64 -8.43
N TYR A 208 0.83 -9.57 -8.63
CA TYR A 208 1.47 -9.70 -9.93
C TYR A 208 2.61 -10.70 -9.89
N ALA A 209 2.74 -11.51 -10.94
CA ALA A 209 3.84 -12.47 -11.08
C ALA A 209 4.26 -12.65 -12.55
N LEU A 210 5.53 -12.97 -12.76
CA LEU A 210 6.10 -13.45 -14.02
C LEU A 210 6.99 -14.65 -13.71
N LYS A 211 6.57 -15.83 -14.17
CA LYS A 211 7.36 -17.06 -14.06
C LYS A 211 8.50 -17.03 -15.08
N LEU A 212 9.71 -17.28 -14.60
CA LEU A 212 10.91 -17.52 -15.39
C LEU A 212 11.33 -18.99 -15.19
N ASP A 213 12.35 -19.45 -15.89
CA ASP A 213 12.74 -20.87 -15.86
C ASP A 213 13.09 -21.36 -14.44
N ASN A 214 13.93 -20.61 -13.71
CA ASN A 214 14.41 -20.98 -12.37
C ASN A 214 14.06 -19.97 -11.27
N LEU A 215 13.39 -18.88 -11.62
CA LEU A 215 13.05 -17.79 -10.72
C LEU A 215 11.63 -17.31 -11.02
N THR A 216 11.04 -16.54 -10.13
CA THR A 216 9.80 -15.81 -10.42
C THR A 216 9.95 -14.37 -9.94
N ALA A 217 9.55 -13.44 -10.80
CA ALA A 217 9.50 -12.03 -10.48
C ALA A 217 8.10 -11.70 -9.95
N TYR A 218 8.01 -11.20 -8.72
CA TYR A 218 6.76 -10.87 -8.07
C TYR A 218 6.63 -9.36 -7.84
N SER A 219 5.41 -8.86 -7.82
CA SER A 219 5.11 -7.47 -7.46
C SER A 219 3.79 -7.42 -6.71
N CYS A 220 3.71 -6.50 -5.75
CA CYS A 220 2.70 -6.49 -4.71
C CYS A 220 2.57 -7.87 -4.05
N ALA A 221 3.66 -8.32 -3.44
CA ALA A 221 3.81 -9.66 -2.90
C ALA A 221 4.42 -9.65 -1.50
N ALA A 222 4.00 -10.59 -0.65
CA ALA A 222 4.49 -10.71 0.73
C ALA A 222 5.40 -11.93 0.91
N PHE A 223 6.56 -11.70 1.52
CA PHE A 223 7.55 -12.72 1.83
C PHE A 223 7.69 -12.83 3.34
N ALA A 224 7.39 -14.01 3.89
CA ALA A 224 7.54 -14.29 5.31
C ALA A 224 9.00 -14.12 5.75
N ALA A 225 9.20 -13.53 6.92
CA ALA A 225 10.50 -13.40 7.57
C ALA A 225 10.30 -13.47 9.08
N GLY A 226 10.63 -14.62 9.68
CA GLY A 226 10.34 -14.88 11.09
C GLY A 226 8.85 -14.78 11.40
N GLU A 227 8.48 -13.98 12.39
CA GLU A 227 7.11 -13.70 12.80
C GLU A 227 6.41 -12.63 11.94
N GLY A 228 7.17 -11.91 11.10
CA GLY A 228 6.67 -10.82 10.27
C GLY A 228 6.81 -11.12 8.77
N MET A 229 6.79 -10.05 7.97
CA MET A 229 6.95 -10.17 6.52
C MET A 229 7.50 -8.89 5.88
N LEU A 230 8.23 -9.07 4.78
CA LEU A 230 8.56 -8.01 3.83
C LEU A 230 7.52 -8.04 2.71
N VAL A 231 6.80 -6.93 2.50
CA VAL A 231 5.84 -6.78 1.41
C VAL A 231 6.42 -5.85 0.36
N TRP A 232 6.54 -6.37 -0.86
CA TRP A 232 7.24 -5.71 -1.94
C TRP A 232 6.29 -5.35 -3.07
N GLY A 233 6.09 -4.05 -3.29
CA GLY A 233 5.32 -3.54 -4.41
C GLY A 233 6.14 -3.50 -5.70
N GLY A 234 7.34 -2.89 -5.70
CA GLY A 234 8.18 -2.79 -6.90
C GLY A 234 7.59 -1.93 -8.02
N LEU A 235 6.69 -1.00 -7.65
CA LEU A 235 5.87 -0.25 -8.59
C LEU A 235 6.66 0.86 -9.30
N SER A 236 6.22 1.18 -10.52
CA SER A 236 6.78 2.21 -11.38
C SER A 236 6.45 3.62 -10.92
N ALA A 237 7.36 4.57 -11.18
CA ALA A 237 7.14 6.00 -11.00
C ALA A 237 6.10 6.61 -11.97
N ASN A 238 5.69 5.87 -13.00
CA ASN A 238 4.90 6.42 -14.11
C ASN A 238 3.44 6.76 -13.75
N ASN A 239 2.88 6.19 -12.68
CA ASN A 239 1.48 6.42 -12.30
C ASN A 239 1.27 6.34 -10.78
N LEU A 240 1.18 7.51 -10.16
CA LEU A 240 0.99 7.66 -8.72
C LEU A 240 -0.35 7.09 -8.23
N GLU A 241 -1.42 7.12 -9.04
CA GLU A 241 -2.71 6.55 -8.65
C GLU A 241 -2.63 5.02 -8.56
N TYR A 242 -1.91 4.36 -9.47
CA TYR A 242 -1.66 2.92 -9.37
C TYR A 242 -0.80 2.57 -8.16
N GLN A 243 0.19 3.42 -7.82
CA GLN A 243 0.95 3.27 -6.57
C GLN A 243 0.04 3.28 -5.35
N ALA A 244 -0.85 4.28 -5.26
CA ALA A 244 -1.76 4.41 -4.12
C ALA A 244 -2.77 3.25 -4.03
N LYS A 245 -3.43 2.88 -5.14
CA LYS A 245 -4.38 1.75 -5.19
C LYS A 245 -3.73 0.43 -4.81
N ALA A 246 -2.56 0.13 -5.37
CA ALA A 246 -1.84 -1.09 -5.03
C ALA A 246 -1.38 -1.10 -3.57
N THR A 247 -0.91 0.04 -3.06
CA THR A 247 -0.51 0.17 -1.64
C THR A 247 -1.69 -0.07 -0.70
N ALA A 248 -2.82 0.60 -0.95
CA ALA A 248 -4.05 0.41 -0.17
C ALA A 248 -4.54 -1.04 -0.24
N ALA A 249 -4.52 -1.67 -1.42
CA ALA A 249 -4.90 -3.07 -1.57
C ALA A 249 -3.99 -4.02 -0.79
N MET A 250 -2.67 -3.80 -0.79
CA MET A 250 -1.73 -4.60 0.01
C MET A 250 -2.03 -4.46 1.50
N VAL A 251 -2.19 -3.24 2.00
CA VAL A 251 -2.53 -2.98 3.41
C VAL A 251 -3.87 -3.64 3.77
N LEU A 252 -4.90 -3.47 2.96
CA LEU A 252 -6.21 -4.06 3.21
C LEU A 252 -6.16 -5.58 3.19
N TYR A 253 -5.44 -6.19 2.25
CA TYR A 253 -5.35 -7.65 2.17
C TYR A 253 -4.52 -8.27 3.32
N ILE A 254 -3.52 -7.55 3.84
CA ILE A 254 -2.81 -7.93 5.06
C ILE A 254 -3.78 -8.02 6.25
N LEU A 255 -4.65 -7.02 6.39
CA LEU A 255 -5.57 -6.90 7.53
C LEU A 255 -6.84 -7.74 7.38
N TYR A 256 -7.30 -7.92 6.13
CA TYR A 256 -8.57 -8.52 5.76
C TYR A 256 -8.38 -9.45 4.54
N PRO A 257 -7.70 -10.59 4.71
CA PRO A 257 -7.42 -11.51 3.60
C PRO A 257 -8.70 -12.07 2.96
N GLU A 258 -9.84 -12.04 3.65
CA GLU A 258 -11.15 -12.43 3.11
C GLU A 258 -11.65 -11.56 1.95
N ILE A 259 -11.00 -10.43 1.65
CA ILE A 259 -11.30 -9.58 0.49
C ILE A 259 -11.32 -10.38 -0.80
N GLU A 260 -10.48 -11.41 -0.94
CA GLU A 260 -10.45 -12.26 -2.14
C GLU A 260 -11.75 -13.06 -2.39
N MET A 261 -12.59 -13.20 -1.35
CA MET A 261 -13.88 -13.88 -1.41
C MET A 261 -15.05 -12.91 -1.62
N LEU A 262 -14.82 -11.61 -1.54
CA LEU A 262 -15.86 -10.61 -1.73
C LEU A 262 -16.25 -10.50 -3.21
N PRO A 263 -17.53 -10.20 -3.51
CA PRO A 263 -17.94 -9.94 -4.87
C PRO A 263 -17.27 -8.66 -5.40
N PRO A 264 -17.05 -8.54 -6.73
CA PRO A 264 -16.55 -7.30 -7.34
C PRO A 264 -17.38 -6.08 -6.93
N LYS A 265 -16.73 -4.99 -6.53
CA LYS A 265 -17.38 -3.71 -6.25
C LYS A 265 -17.98 -3.20 -7.55
N ARG A 266 -19.30 -3.01 -7.57
CA ARG A 266 -20.01 -2.54 -8.77
C ARG A 266 -19.45 -1.20 -9.24
N LYS A 267 -18.94 -1.16 -10.47
CA LYS A 267 -18.58 0.08 -11.17
C LYS A 267 -19.87 0.66 -11.79
N GLY A 268 -20.27 1.86 -11.36
CA GLY A 268 -21.41 2.61 -11.90
C GLY A 268 -22.63 2.74 -10.97
N PRO A 269 -23.66 3.51 -11.39
CA PRO A 269 -24.82 3.79 -10.55
C PRO A 269 -25.58 2.50 -10.23
N SER A 270 -26.05 2.41 -8.98
CA SER A 270 -26.88 1.29 -8.54
C SER A 270 -28.16 1.19 -9.40
N PRO A 271 -28.83 0.02 -9.45
CA PRO A 271 -30.12 -0.09 -10.14
C PRO A 271 -31.14 0.97 -9.71
N ALA A 272 -31.11 1.38 -8.44
CA ALA A 272 -31.95 2.46 -7.93
C ALA A 272 -31.54 3.84 -8.50
N GLN A 273 -30.24 4.13 -8.59
CA GLN A 273 -29.73 5.36 -9.20
C GLN A 273 -29.99 5.40 -10.70
N LEU A 274 -29.85 4.28 -11.41
CA LEU A 274 -30.22 4.17 -12.83
C LEU A 274 -31.72 4.42 -13.04
N THR A 275 -32.56 3.90 -12.14
CA THR A 275 -34.00 4.14 -12.16
C THR A 275 -34.30 5.63 -11.94
N LEU A 276 -33.64 6.27 -10.98
CA LEU A 276 -33.75 7.71 -10.72
C LEU A 276 -33.29 8.56 -11.92
N ILE A 277 -32.17 8.21 -12.54
CA ILE A 277 -31.67 8.89 -13.75
C ILE A 277 -32.68 8.74 -14.90
N ALA A 278 -33.23 7.55 -15.10
CA ALA A 278 -34.24 7.29 -16.12
C ALA A 278 -35.53 8.10 -15.87
N TRP A 279 -36.01 8.16 -14.63
CA TRP A 279 -37.15 9.01 -14.25
C TRP A 279 -36.88 10.49 -14.48
N GLY A 280 -35.70 10.98 -14.08
CA GLY A 280 -35.29 12.36 -14.31
C GLY A 280 -35.27 12.71 -15.80
N ALA A 281 -34.71 11.85 -16.63
CA ALA A 281 -34.69 12.02 -18.09
C ALA A 281 -36.11 12.06 -18.69
N MET A 282 -37.01 11.18 -18.22
CA MET A 282 -38.42 11.14 -18.66
C MET A 282 -39.19 12.42 -18.29
N VAL A 283 -38.98 12.95 -17.08
CA VAL A 283 -39.60 14.21 -16.65
C VAL A 283 -39.12 15.38 -17.50
N ILE A 284 -37.81 15.46 -17.78
CA ILE A 284 -37.24 16.50 -18.65
C ILE A 284 -37.84 16.40 -20.06
N LEU A 285 -37.88 15.21 -20.66
CA LEU A 285 -38.46 15.00 -21.98
C LEU A 285 -39.94 15.41 -22.04
N GLY A 286 -40.72 14.98 -21.04
CA GLY A 286 -42.13 15.35 -20.93
C GLY A 286 -42.33 16.86 -20.81
N THR A 287 -41.49 17.53 -20.03
CA THR A 287 -41.54 19.00 -19.87
C THR A 287 -41.22 19.71 -21.18
N VAL A 288 -40.20 19.26 -21.91
CA VAL A 288 -39.83 19.81 -23.22
C VAL A 288 -40.97 19.65 -24.23
N ILE A 289 -41.64 18.50 -24.26
CA ILE A 289 -42.79 18.25 -25.13
C ILE A 289 -43.95 19.19 -24.79
N VAL A 290 -44.31 19.32 -23.51
CA VAL A 290 -45.39 20.21 -23.06
C VAL A 290 -45.10 21.67 -23.39
N VAL A 291 -43.88 22.15 -23.11
CA VAL A 291 -43.45 23.51 -23.46
C VAL A 291 -43.49 23.74 -24.97
N SER A 292 -43.03 22.77 -25.77
CA SER A 292 -43.05 22.87 -27.23
C SER A 292 -44.48 22.96 -27.79
N ILE A 293 -45.42 22.20 -27.22
CA ILE A 293 -46.84 22.24 -27.58
C ILE A 293 -47.45 23.60 -27.19
N LEU A 294 -47.16 24.10 -25.99
CA LEU A 294 -47.66 25.38 -25.50
C LEU A 294 -47.11 26.57 -26.30
N LEU A 295 -45.85 26.53 -26.71
CA LEU A 295 -45.23 27.55 -27.58
C LEU A 295 -45.85 27.54 -28.99
N LYS A 296 -46.08 26.36 -29.58
CA LYS A 296 -46.79 26.25 -30.87
C LYS A 296 -48.22 26.78 -30.82
N ARG A 297 -48.91 26.64 -29.68
CA ARG A 297 -50.27 27.15 -29.49
C ARG A 297 -50.36 28.67 -29.28
N LYS A 298 -49.28 29.34 -28.89
CA LYS A 298 -49.24 30.81 -28.71
C LYS A 298 -48.83 31.57 -29.98
N GLY A 299 -48.31 30.87 -30.99
CA GLY A 299 -47.92 31.44 -32.29
C GLY A 299 -48.94 31.24 -33.41
N ALA A 300 -50.14 30.75 -33.09
CA ALA A 300 -51.29 30.60 -33.99
C ALA A 300 -52.45 31.44 -33.41
#